data_AF-A0A6N6Q9Z2-F1
#
_entry.id   AF-A0A6N6Q9Z2-F1
#
_cell.length_a   1.000
_cell.length_b   1.000
_cell.length_c   1.000
_cell.angle_alpha   90.00
_cell.angle_beta   90.00
_cell.angle_gamma   90.00
#
_symmetry.space_group_name_H-M   'P 1'
#
loop_
_entity.id
_entity.type
_entity.pdbx_description
1 polymer ?
#
loop_
_entity_poly.entity_id
_entity_poly.type
_entity_poly.pdbx_seq_one_letter_code
_entity_poly.pdbx_strand_id
1 'polypeptide(L)'
;MTLSLLALLGTGEIIIIALVVLVLFGARKVPELMKGVGTGIREFKKASRDVQDEFARASAEEPPAPAPAPAAPRKAPETVSQDVGHS
;
A
#
# COMPACT_ATOMS: atom_id res chain seq x y z
N MET A 1 39.77 15.33 28.00
CA MET A 1 39.25 14.72 29.25
C MET A 1 37.74 14.97 29.43
N THR A 2 37.22 16.17 29.17
CA THR A 2 35.76 16.46 29.23
C THR A 2 34.95 15.90 28.06
N LEU A 3 35.53 15.82 26.86
CA LEU A 3 34.87 15.24 25.69
C LEU A 3 34.57 13.73 25.85
N SER A 4 35.42 13.03 26.61
CA SER A 4 35.21 11.61 26.96
C SER A 4 33.97 11.41 27.83
N LEU A 5 33.59 12.40 28.64
CA LEU A 5 32.38 12.33 29.46
C LEU A 5 31.12 12.46 28.60
N LEU A 6 31.08 13.38 27.62
CA LEU A 6 29.89 13.53 26.76
C LEU A 6 29.70 12.34 25.80
N ALA A 7 30.79 11.80 25.23
CA ALA A 7 30.73 10.61 24.37
C ALA A 7 30.32 9.35 25.14
N LEU A 8 30.69 9.25 26.41
CA LEU A 8 30.31 8.13 27.28
C LEU A 8 28.84 8.21 27.70
N LEU A 9 28.25 9.40 27.75
CA LEU A 9 26.86 9.62 28.18
C LEU A 9 25.84 9.19 27.12
N GLY A 10 26.22 9.11 25.85
CA GLY A 10 25.35 8.55 24.81
C GLY A 10 25.49 7.02 24.69
N THR A 11 26.70 6.56 24.38
CA THR A 11 26.92 5.15 24.04
C THR A 11 27.12 4.28 25.28
N GLY A 12 27.80 4.79 26.32
CA GLY A 12 28.06 4.04 27.55
C GLY A 12 26.77 3.76 28.33
N GLU A 13 25.88 4.74 28.40
CA GLU A 13 24.58 4.61 29.08
C GLU A 13 23.69 3.58 28.36
N ILE A 14 23.66 3.60 27.02
CA ILE A 14 22.97 2.58 26.21
C ILE A 14 23.57 1.19 26.45
N ILE A 15 24.90 1.07 26.52
CA ILE A 15 25.56 -0.22 26.80
C ILE A 15 25.17 -0.74 28.19
N ILE A 16 25.16 0.12 29.20
CA ILE A 16 24.78 -0.26 30.57
C ILE A 16 23.31 -0.74 30.62
N ILE A 17 22.39 0.00 30.01
CA ILE A 17 20.98 -0.40 29.92
C ILE A 17 20.84 -1.73 29.18
N ALA A 18 21.53 -1.88 28.05
CA ALA A 18 21.55 -3.11 27.28
C ALA A 18 22.07 -4.27 28.12
N LEU A 19 23.10 -4.06 28.94
CA LEU A 19 23.67 -5.08 29.83
C LEU A 19 22.68 -5.49 30.93
N VAL A 20 21.99 -4.53 31.55
CA VAL A 20 20.94 -4.81 32.55
C VAL A 20 19.81 -5.63 31.93
N VAL A 21 19.31 -5.21 30.76
CA VAL A 21 18.30 -5.96 30.00
C VAL A 21 18.81 -7.35 29.62
N LEU A 22 20.08 -7.48 29.23
CA LEU A 22 20.71 -8.77 28.90
C LEU A 22 20.80 -9.70 30.09
N VAL A 23 21.03 -9.19 31.31
CA VAL A 23 21.06 -10.00 32.53
C VAL A 23 19.65 -10.43 32.94
N LEU A 24 18.67 -9.54 32.83
CA LEU A 24 17.27 -9.82 33.19
C LEU A 24 16.60 -10.81 32.21
N PHE A 25 16.79 -10.58 30.91
CA PHE A 25 16.13 -11.37 29.86
C PHE A 25 17.03 -12.47 29.28
N GLY A 26 18.35 -12.36 29.43
CA GLY A 26 19.32 -13.30 28.87
C GLY A 26 19.76 -12.95 27.44
N ALA A 27 21.03 -13.25 27.11
CA ALA A 27 21.61 -12.99 25.79
C ALA A 27 20.95 -13.73 24.62
N ARG A 28 20.19 -14.79 24.91
CA ARG A 28 19.46 -15.56 23.88
C ARG A 28 18.10 -14.96 23.56
N LYS A 29 17.47 -14.24 24.50
CA LYS A 29 16.07 -13.80 24.35
C LYS A 29 15.95 -12.57 23.45
N VAL A 30 16.88 -11.63 23.53
CA VAL A 30 16.91 -10.44 22.67
C VAL A 30 16.95 -10.79 21.17
N PRO A 31 17.90 -11.62 20.67
CA PRO A 31 17.95 -11.98 19.25
C PRO A 31 16.78 -12.89 18.83
N GLU A 32 16.26 -13.72 19.73
CA GLU A 32 15.09 -14.57 19.47
C GLU A 32 13.83 -13.71 19.24
N LEU A 33 13.60 -12.71 20.10
CA LEU A 33 12.50 -11.75 19.95
C LEU A 33 12.66 -10.90 18.69
N MET A 34 13.87 -10.39 18.41
CA MET A 34 14.16 -9.63 17.20
C MET A 34 13.89 -10.43 15.92
N LYS A 35 14.23 -11.73 15.90
CA LYS A 35 13.94 -12.60 14.76
C LYS A 35 12.43 -12.78 14.54
N GLY A 36 11.67 -12.96 15.61
CA GLY A 36 10.21 -13.06 15.56
C GLY A 36 9.57 -11.78 15.02
N VAL A 37 9.91 -10.63 15.61
CA VAL A 37 9.42 -9.32 15.18
C VAL A 37 9.84 -8.99 13.75
N GLY A 38 11.10 -9.25 13.39
CA GLY A 38 11.64 -9.00 12.05
C GLY A 38 10.95 -9.83 10.97
N THR A 39 10.66 -11.10 11.26
CA THR A 39 9.89 -11.97 10.36
C THR A 39 8.46 -11.45 10.19
N GLY A 40 7.78 -11.10 11.30
CA GLY A 40 6.43 -10.55 11.27
C GLY A 40 6.32 -9.25 10.47
N ILE A 41 7.25 -8.31 10.66
CA ILE A 41 7.30 -7.06 9.88
C ILE A 41 7.53 -7.34 8.39
N ARG A 42 8.39 -8.31 8.06
CA ARG A 42 8.69 -8.69 6.67
C ARG A 42 7.48 -9.30 5.98
N GLU A 43 6.78 -10.21 6.63
CA GLU A 43 5.55 -10.81 6.12
C GLU A 43 4.43 -9.79 5.98
N PHE A 44 4.24 -8.93 6.98
CA PHE A 44 3.27 -7.83 6.94
C PHE A 44 3.53 -6.91 5.74
N LYS A 45 4.79 -6.50 5.52
CA LYS A 45 5.16 -5.66 4.39
C LYS A 45 4.94 -6.34 3.04
N LYS A 46 5.11 -7.67 2.96
CA LYS A 46 4.84 -8.45 1.75
C LYS A 46 3.34 -8.50 1.46
N ALA A 47 2.54 -8.94 2.44
CA ALA A 47 1.08 -9.00 2.30
C ALA A 47 0.48 -7.63 1.96
N SER A 48 0.97 -6.55 2.59
CA SER A 48 0.51 -5.19 2.31
C SER A 48 0.84 -4.73 0.88
N ARG A 49 1.94 -5.21 0.29
CA ARG A 49 2.30 -4.94 -1.12
C ARG A 49 1.44 -5.73 -2.09
N ASP A 50 1.26 -7.03 -1.83
CA ASP A 50 0.44 -7.90 -2.67
C ASP A 50 -1.01 -7.35 -2.75
N VAL A 51 -1.56 -6.90 -1.62
CA VAL A 51 -2.86 -6.23 -1.57
C VAL A 51 -2.84 -4.92 -2.38
N GLN A 52 -1.85 -4.04 -2.19
CA GLN A 52 -1.76 -2.80 -2.95
C GLN A 52 -1.69 -3.03 -4.46
N ASP A 53 -0.93 -4.04 -4.90
CA ASP A 53 -0.79 -4.40 -6.31
C ASP A 53 -2.12 -4.95 -6.86
N GLU A 54 -2.87 -5.73 -6.08
CA GLU A 54 -4.17 -6.26 -6.48
C GLU A 54 -5.25 -5.15 -6.55
N PHE A 55 -5.25 -4.21 -5.61
CA PHE A 55 -6.10 -3.01 -5.69
C PHE A 55 -5.75 -2.14 -6.90
N ALA A 56 -4.47 -1.99 -7.23
CA ALA A 56 -4.03 -1.25 -8.40
C ALA A 56 -4.45 -1.94 -9.71
N ARG A 57 -4.42 -3.28 -9.76
CA ARG A 57 -4.91 -4.09 -10.89
C ARG A 57 -6.42 -4.01 -11.04
N ALA A 58 -7.16 -4.18 -9.95
CA ALA A 58 -8.62 -4.07 -9.93
C ALA A 58 -9.12 -2.66 -10.30
N SER A 59 -8.33 -1.62 -10.01
CA SER A 59 -8.65 -0.24 -10.41
C SER A 59 -8.25 0.09 -11.86
N ALA A 60 -7.41 -0.74 -12.48
CA ALA A 60 -6.97 -0.58 -13.87
C ALA A 60 -7.78 -1.45 -14.86
N GLU A 61 -8.56 -2.42 -14.36
CA GLU A 61 -9.43 -3.27 -15.16
C GLU A 61 -10.90 -2.87 -14.94
N GLU A 62 -11.35 -1.93 -15.75
CA GLU A 62 -12.77 -1.57 -15.91
C GLU A 62 -13.58 -2.83 -16.28
N PRO A 63 -14.78 -3.05 -15.69
CA PRO A 63 -15.62 -4.22 -15.98
C PRO A 63 -15.84 -4.40 -17.49
N PRO A 64 -15.97 -5.63 -18.00
CA PRO A 64 -16.32 -5.84 -19.40
C PRO A 64 -17.65 -5.15 -19.66
N ALA A 65 -17.63 -4.10 -20.49
CA ALA A 65 -18.84 -3.44 -20.93
C ALA A 65 -19.82 -4.52 -21.42
N PRO A 66 -21.07 -4.52 -20.94
CA PRO A 66 -22.04 -5.54 -21.31
C PRO A 66 -22.20 -5.60 -22.83
N ALA A 67 -22.28 -6.83 -23.35
CA ALA A 67 -22.41 -7.19 -24.77
C ALA A 67 -23.35 -6.25 -25.55
N PRO A 68 -23.09 -6.03 -26.86
CA PRO A 68 -23.77 -5.02 -27.67
C PRO A 68 -25.29 -5.18 -27.57
N ALA A 69 -25.95 -4.11 -27.13
CA ALA A 69 -27.41 -4.05 -27.09
C ALA A 69 -27.98 -4.45 -28.46
N PRO A 70 -28.92 -5.41 -28.52
CA PRO A 70 -29.58 -5.83 -29.74
C PRO A 70 -30.10 -4.65 -30.55
N ALA A 71 -29.75 -4.62 -31.83
CA ALA A 71 -30.24 -3.64 -32.78
C ALA A 71 -31.78 -3.64 -32.83
N ALA A 72 -32.40 -2.51 -32.46
CA ALA A 72 -33.72 -2.11 -32.93
C ALA A 72 -33.98 -0.63 -32.57
N PRO A 73 -34.70 0.15 -33.39
CA PRO A 73 -34.66 0.29 -34.83
C PRO A 73 -34.27 1.73 -35.21
N ARG A 74 -33.44 1.87 -36.26
CA ARG A 74 -33.29 3.16 -36.96
C ARG A 74 -34.66 3.54 -37.51
N LYS A 75 -35.34 4.52 -36.89
CA LYS A 75 -36.31 5.34 -37.62
C LYS A 75 -35.51 6.23 -38.57
N ALA A 76 -35.24 5.69 -39.76
CA ALA A 76 -34.97 6.47 -40.96
C ALA A 76 -36.30 7.06 -41.46
N PRO A 77 -36.35 7.85 -42.55
CA PRO A 77 -35.55 9.02 -42.93
C PRO A 77 -36.48 10.14 -43.47
N GLU A 78 -36.36 11.42 -43.09
CA GLU A 78 -37.02 12.48 -43.88
C GLU A 78 -36.13 13.72 -44.01
N THR A 79 -35.33 13.67 -45.08
CA THR A 79 -34.93 14.88 -45.80
C THR A 79 -36.05 15.18 -46.80
N VAL A 80 -36.30 16.48 -47.03
CA VAL A 80 -36.94 17.09 -48.21
C VAL A 80 -38.46 17.26 -48.18
N SER A 81 -38.90 18.51 -48.01
CA SER A 81 -39.55 19.38 -49.03
C SER A 81 -40.32 20.48 -48.30
N GLN A 82 -39.93 21.76 -48.43
CA GLN A 82 -40.57 22.69 -49.36
C GLN A 82 -42.11 22.60 -49.34
N ASP A 83 -42.78 23.69 -48.92
CA ASP A 83 -43.71 24.46 -49.76
C ASP A 83 -44.63 25.37 -48.89
N VAL A 84 -44.97 26.53 -49.45
CA VAL A 84 -46.09 27.44 -49.11
C VAL A 84 -46.02 28.35 -47.86
N GLY A 85 -45.64 29.61 -48.09
CA GLY A 85 -46.56 30.77 -48.09
C GLY A 85 -47.26 31.28 -46.80
N HIS A 86 -47.59 32.58 -46.86
CA HIS A 86 -48.42 33.41 -45.95
C HIS A 86 -47.72 33.88 -44.66
N SER A 87 -47.67 35.17 -44.29
CA SER A 87 -48.22 36.43 -44.80
C SER A 87 -47.43 37.60 -44.20
#